data_AF-A0A7K2C5Q5-F1
#
_entry.id   AF-A0A7K2C5Q5-F1
#
_cell.length_a   1.000
_cell.length_b   1.000
_cell.length_c   1.000
_cell.angle_alpha   90.00
_cell.angle_beta   90.00
_cell.angle_gamma   90.00
#
_symmetry.space_group_name_H-M   'P 1'
#
loop_
_entity.id
_entity.type
_entity.pdbx_description
1 polymer ?
#
loop_
_entity_poly.entity_id
_entity_poly.type
_entity_poly.pdbx_seq_one_letter_code
_entity_poly.pdbx_strand_id
1 'polypeptide(L)' 'MLERIIEGSVKNRFLVVLLTLLIGSAGVYALFRTPVDAIPDLSDIQVIVHTEYP' A
#
# COMPACT_ATOMS: atom_id res chain seq x y z
N MET A 1 11.04 27.13 -5.41
CA MET A 1 9.96 26.24 -4.91
C MET A 1 10.53 25.05 -4.15
N LEU A 2 11.35 24.20 -4.79
CA LEU A 2 12.05 23.09 -4.12
C LEU A 2 12.91 23.55 -2.93
N GLU A 3 13.65 24.64 -3.09
CA GLU A 3 14.44 25.25 -2.01
C GLU A 3 13.59 25.55 -0.75
N ARG A 4 12.41 26.17 -0.92
CA ARG A 4 11.48 26.43 0.20
C ARG A 4 10.99 25.14 0.88
N ILE A 5 10.80 24.07 0.12
CA ILE A 5 10.39 22.76 0.66
C ILE A 5 11.54 22.14 1.46
N ILE A 6 12.76 22.20 0.94
CA ILE A 6 13.97 21.68 1.60
C ILE A 6 14.24 22.46 2.88
N GLU A 7 14.25 23.80 2.82
CA GLU A 7 14.42 24.66 4.00
C GLU A 7 13.31 24.41 5.03
N GLY A 8 12.05 24.30 4.58
CA GLY A 8 10.92 23.95 5.44
C GLY A 8 11.08 22.57 6.10
N SER A 9 11.64 21.60 5.39
CA SER A 9 11.91 20.24 5.90
C SER A 9 13.06 20.25 6.92
N VAL A 10 14.14 20.96 6.64
CA VAL A 10 15.30 21.09 7.55
C VAL A 10 14.91 21.82 8.83
N LYS A 11 14.13 22.90 8.72
CA LYS A 11 13.63 23.65 9.88
C LYS A 11 12.77 22.78 10.80
N ASN A 12 12.00 21.84 10.22
CA ASN A 12 11.11 20.94 10.94
C ASN A 12 11.67 19.51 11.03
N ARG A 13 13.00 19.35 11.18
CA ARG A 13 13.68 18.05 11.19
C ARG A 13 13.05 17.00 12.11
N PHE A 14 12.52 17.41 13.25
CA PHE A 14 11.85 16.50 14.20
C PHE A 14 10.58 15.90 13.59
N LEU A 15 9.73 16.72 12.98
CA LEU A 15 8.51 16.27 12.31
C LEU A 15 8.85 15.36 11.12
N VAL A 16 9.89 15.69 10.35
CA VAL A 16 10.32 14.86 9.21
C VAL A 16 10.73 13.46 9.69
N VAL A 17 11.54 13.37 10.75
CA VAL A 17 11.96 12.08 11.31
C VAL A 17 10.77 11.31 11.89
N LEU A 18 9.89 11.99 12.63
CA LEU A 18 8.69 11.37 13.19
C LEU A 18 7.78 10.79 12.10
N LEU A 19 7.50 11.56 11.05
CA LEU A 19 6.68 11.11 9.92
C LEU A 19 7.36 9.97 9.16
N THR A 20 8.67 10.03 8.98
CA THR A 20 9.44 8.93 8.37
C THR A 20 9.30 7.64 9.17
N LEU A 21 9.39 7.70 10.51
CA LEU A 21 9.20 6.53 11.37
C LEU A 21 7.77 5.99 11.31
N LEU A 22 6.77 6.87 11.32
CA LEU A 22 5.37 6.47 11.21
C LEU A 22 5.10 5.77 9.87
N ILE A 23 5.52 6.37 8.76
CA ILE A 23 5.35 5.78 7.42
C ILE A 23 6.14 4.47 7.31
N GLY A 24 7.37 4.43 7.82
CA GLY A 24 8.19 3.21 7.83
C GLY A 24 7.54 2.08 8.62
N SER A 25 7.04 2.35 9.83
CA SER A 25 6.35 1.35 10.65
C SER A 25 5.04 0.87 10.02
N ALA A 26 4.26 1.78 9.43
CA ALA A 26 3.06 1.44 8.67
C ALA A 26 3.39 0.56 7.46
N GLY A 27 4.48 0.85 6.75
CA GLY A 27 4.98 0.04 5.63
C GLY A 27 5.40 -1.37 6.07
N VAL A 28 6.13 -1.48 7.18
CA VAL A 28 6.50 -2.78 7.76
C VAL A 28 5.26 -3.58 8.16
N TYR A 29 4.30 -2.93 8.82
CA TYR A 29 3.03 -3.56 9.19
C TYR A 29 2.26 -4.06 7.96
N ALA A 30 2.19 -3.24 6.90
CA ALA A 30 1.54 -3.62 5.65
C ALA A 30 2.27 -4.79 4.97
N LEU A 31 3.60 -4.78 4.94
CA LEU A 31 4.40 -5.86 4.35
C LEU A 31 4.12 -7.22 4.98
N PHE A 32 3.93 -7.27 6.30
CA PHE A 32 3.59 -8.52 7.00
C PHE A 32 2.12 -8.94 6.90
N ARG A 33 1.21 -8.00 6.60
CA ARG A 33 -0.24 -8.27 6.58
C ARG A 33 -0.85 -8.32 5.18
N THR A 34 -0.11 -7.91 4.16
CA THR A 34 -0.58 -8.00 2.78
C THR A 34 -0.60 -9.47 2.39
N PRO A 35 -1.77 -10.03 2.00
CA PRO A 35 -1.86 -11.40 1.55
C PRO A 35 -1.04 -11.55 0.26
N VAL A 36 -0.21 -12.59 0.21
CA VAL A 36 0.59 -12.92 -0.96
C VAL A 36 -0.03 -14.15 -1.61
N ASP A 37 -0.32 -14.05 -2.90
CA ASP A 37 -0.73 -15.18 -3.72
C ASP A 37 0.45 -15.65 -4.58
N ALA A 38 0.46 -16.94 -4.92
CA ALA A 38 1.51 -17.56 -5.71
C ALA A 38 1.42 -17.17 -7.20
N ILE A 39 0.23 -16.83 -7.68
CA ILE A 39 -0.06 -16.53 -9.08
C ILE A 39 -0.90 -15.25 -9.14
N PRO A 40 -0.69 -14.35 -10.11
CA PRO A 40 -1.62 -13.24 -10.32
C PRO A 40 -3.03 -13.77 -10.63
N ASP A 41 -4.06 -13.02 -10.27
CA ASP A 41 -5.43 -13.35 -10.66
C ASP A 41 -5.56 -13.22 -12.19
N LEU A 42 -5.64 -14.37 -12.86
CA LEU A 42 -5.75 -14.51 -14.31
C LEU A 42 -7.12 -15.04 -14.71
N SER A 43 -8.04 -15.17 -13.76
CA SER A 43 -9.35 -15.75 -14.01
C SER A 43 -10.23 -14.76 -14.77
N ASP A 44 -10.84 -15.20 -15.86
CA ASP A 44 -11.85 -14.39 -16.54
C ASP A 44 -13.07 -14.20 -15.61
N ILE A 45 -13.69 -13.02 -15.71
CA ILE A 45 -14.92 -12.72 -14.96
C ILE A 45 -16.08 -13.47 -15.61
N GLN A 46 -16.31 -14.71 -15.17
CA GLN A 46 -17.33 -15.60 -15.71
C GLN A 46 -18.56 -15.67 -14.80
N VAL A 47 -19.76 -15.58 -15.40
CA VAL A 47 -21.03 -15.89 -14.74
C VAL A 47 -21.52 -17.24 -15.24
N ILE A 48 -21.57 -18.23 -14.35
CA ILE A 48 -22.01 -19.59 -14.67
C ILE A 48 -23.49 -19.73 -14.28
N VAL A 49 -24.35 -20.13 -15.22
CA VAL A 49 -25.76 -20.47 -14.97
C VAL A 49 -25.91 -21.97 -15.16
N HIS A 50 -26.27 -22.66 -14.07
CA HIS A 50 -26.50 -24.10 -14.07
C HIS A 50 -27.95 -24.40 -13.71
N THR A 51 -28.65 -25.13 -14.56
CA THR A 51 -30.02 -25.61 -14.34
C THR A 51 -30.03 -27.11 -14.59
N GLU A 52 -30.40 -27.87 -13.56
CA GLU A 52 -30.72 -29.29 -13.70
C GLU A 52 -32.22 -29.46 -13.93
N TYR A 53 -32.59 -30.26 -14.93
CA TYR A 53 -33.95 -30.73 -15.17
C TYR A 53 -33.88 -32.25 -15.42
N PRO A 54 -34.74 -33.05 -14.78
CA PRO A 54 -34.66 -34.52 -14.82
C PRO A 54 -34.88 -35.12 -16.22
#